data_AF-A0A367WVC1-F1
#
_entry.id   AF-A0A367WVC1-F1
#
_cell.length_a   1.000
_cell.length_b   1.000
_cell.length_c   1.000
_cell.angle_alpha   90.00
_cell.angle_beta   90.00
_cell.angle_gamma   90.00
#
_symmetry.space_group_name_H-M   'P 1'
#
loop_
_entity.id
_entity.type
_entity.pdbx_description
1 polymer ?
#
loop_
_entity_poly.entity_id
_entity_poly.type
_entity_poly.pdbx_seq_one_letter_code
_entity_poly.pdbx_strand_id
1 'polypeptide(L)'
;MNLCAAIANFAASCTTSQCRLVELNGMLVLRRFGGRKIVINGGLYDIPVEGVSIAATSTQANNLYYVYAAVINGELVLEWSSVGHTQSEVTGIEIKLGDETRTLVGMVYVLQNDAWPAAPELVASWYNRQPIAKNSSTGAVSVSSTSFQIVTTTANSIGFLCWADDAVSLSAAGYADCSNGSAAMVAIDGTPIGAYASGVQPQASLAPTYAGLLTEGYHLAGIAMRSPNGGTSSGVIGFDMTVSGHP
;
A
#
# COMPACT_ATOMS: atom_id res chain seq x y z
N MET A 1 -23.82 -31.76 -24.48
CA MET A 1 -23.02 -31.05 -23.46
C MET A 1 -24.00 -30.11 -22.76
N ASN A 2 -24.35 -30.37 -21.50
CA ASN A 2 -25.46 -29.65 -20.84
C ASN A 2 -25.11 -28.17 -20.66
N LEU A 3 -25.98 -27.29 -21.15
CA LEU A 3 -25.86 -25.83 -21.07
C LEU A 3 -25.56 -25.36 -19.63
N CYS A 4 -26.10 -26.07 -18.64
CA CYS A 4 -25.88 -25.82 -17.21
C CYS A 4 -24.42 -26.03 -16.76
N ALA A 5 -23.70 -27.01 -17.33
CA ALA A 5 -22.27 -27.23 -17.07
C ALA A 5 -21.38 -26.21 -17.82
N ALA A 6 -21.82 -25.77 -19.00
CA ALA A 6 -21.15 -24.70 -19.74
C ALA A 6 -21.29 -23.33 -19.06
N ILE A 7 -22.45 -23.03 -18.47
CA ILE A 7 -22.70 -21.82 -17.69
C ILE A 7 -21.94 -21.84 -16.36
N ALA A 8 -21.86 -23.00 -15.68
CA ALA A 8 -21.04 -23.14 -14.48
C ALA A 8 -19.54 -22.98 -14.77
N ASN A 9 -19.04 -23.51 -15.89
CA ASN A 9 -17.66 -23.28 -16.34
C ASN A 9 -17.43 -21.83 -16.81
N PHE A 10 -18.42 -21.18 -17.42
CA PHE A 10 -18.35 -19.78 -17.83
C PHE A 10 -18.37 -18.83 -16.62
N ALA A 11 -19.15 -19.16 -15.59
CA ALA A 11 -19.18 -18.46 -14.31
C ALA A 11 -17.91 -18.72 -13.48
N ALA A 12 -17.28 -19.89 -13.58
CA ALA A 12 -15.97 -20.15 -12.98
C ALA A 12 -14.80 -19.53 -13.78
N SER A 13 -14.98 -19.27 -15.08
CA SER A 13 -14.10 -18.38 -15.86
C SER A 13 -14.41 -16.90 -15.64
N CYS A 14 -15.50 -16.57 -14.94
CA CYS A 14 -15.82 -15.23 -14.50
C CYS A 14 -15.10 -14.99 -13.17
N THR A 15 -14.07 -14.14 -13.23
CA THR A 15 -13.55 -13.37 -12.08
C THR A 15 -13.14 -14.14 -10.83
N THR A 16 -12.09 -14.96 -10.87
CA THR A 16 -11.16 -15.00 -9.72
C THR A 16 -9.79 -15.42 -10.23
N SER A 17 -8.92 -14.47 -10.54
CA SER A 17 -7.49 -14.77 -10.56
C SER A 17 -7.10 -15.13 -9.13
N GLN A 18 -6.72 -16.38 -8.95
CA GLN A 18 -6.50 -17.01 -7.65
C GLN A 18 -5.02 -16.97 -7.31
N CYS A 19 -4.51 -15.75 -7.16
CA CYS A 19 -3.09 -15.52 -6.93
C CYS A 19 -2.85 -14.40 -5.94
N ARG A 20 -1.60 -14.33 -5.49
CA ARG A 20 -1.06 -13.24 -4.70
C ARG A 20 0.37 -12.95 -5.11
N LEU A 21 0.69 -11.67 -5.26
CA LEU A 21 2.05 -11.19 -5.38
C LEU A 21 2.67 -11.00 -3.99
N VAL A 22 3.86 -11.54 -3.76
CA VAL A 22 4.63 -11.38 -2.53
C VAL A 22 6.10 -11.19 -2.82
N GLU A 23 6.84 -10.53 -1.93
CA GLU A 23 8.29 -10.63 -1.90
C GLU A 23 8.71 -11.90 -1.13
N LEU A 24 9.69 -12.62 -1.67
CA LEU A 24 10.29 -13.79 -1.06
C LEU A 24 11.77 -13.91 -1.45
N ASN A 25 12.67 -13.75 -0.48
CA ASN A 25 14.11 -13.97 -0.63
C ASN A 25 14.76 -13.15 -1.76
N GLY A 26 14.39 -11.87 -1.88
CA GLY A 26 14.91 -10.94 -2.90
C GLY A 26 14.21 -11.05 -4.25
N MET A 27 13.11 -11.81 -4.36
CA MET A 27 12.35 -12.00 -5.59
C MET A 27 10.88 -11.60 -5.37
N LEU A 28 10.27 -10.98 -6.38
CA LEU A 28 8.81 -10.89 -6.43
C LEU A 28 8.27 -12.18 -7.01
N VAL A 29 7.33 -12.81 -6.30
CA VAL A 29 6.78 -14.12 -6.65
C VAL A 29 5.26 -14.04 -6.73
N LEU A 30 4.71 -14.36 -7.90
CA LEU A 30 3.29 -14.63 -8.07
C LEU A 30 3.00 -16.07 -7.66
N ARG A 31 2.22 -16.24 -6.59
CA ARG A 31 1.90 -17.55 -6.04
C ARG A 31 0.41 -17.84 -6.14
N ARG A 32 0.08 -19.12 -6.21
CA ARG A 32 -1.28 -19.65 -6.09
C ARG A 32 -1.90 -19.23 -4.76
N PHE A 33 -3.13 -18.74 -4.78
CA PHE A 33 -3.92 -18.43 -3.59
C PHE A 33 -5.41 -18.60 -3.88
N GLY A 34 -6.10 -19.50 -3.18
CA GLY A 34 -7.51 -19.82 -3.48
C GLY A 34 -7.71 -20.71 -4.71
N GLY A 35 -6.64 -21.04 -5.43
CA GLY A 35 -6.56 -22.01 -6.54
C GLY A 35 -5.39 -21.72 -7.48
N ARG A 36 -5.49 -22.08 -8.77
CA ARG A 36 -4.29 -22.21 -9.65
C ARG A 36 -4.32 -21.45 -10.97
N LYS A 37 -5.41 -20.73 -11.27
CA LYS A 37 -5.60 -20.11 -12.59
C LYS A 37 -5.46 -18.59 -12.53
N ILE A 38 -4.96 -18.04 -13.63
CA ILE A 38 -4.95 -16.61 -13.94
C ILE A 38 -5.49 -16.40 -15.36
N VAL A 39 -6.23 -15.32 -15.56
CA VAL A 39 -6.69 -14.90 -16.89
C VAL A 39 -5.68 -13.93 -17.48
N ILE A 40 -5.22 -14.16 -18.71
CA ILE A 40 -4.34 -13.27 -19.47
C ILE A 40 -4.86 -13.20 -20.90
N ASN A 41 -5.16 -11.99 -21.39
CA ASN A 41 -5.72 -11.77 -22.73
C ASN A 41 -6.96 -12.66 -23.02
N GLY A 42 -7.85 -12.81 -22.02
CA GLY A 42 -9.01 -13.70 -22.08
C GLY A 42 -8.73 -15.21 -22.01
N GLY A 43 -7.46 -15.65 -22.06
CA GLY A 43 -7.05 -17.05 -21.89
C GLY A 43 -6.80 -17.43 -20.44
N LEU A 44 -7.11 -18.68 -20.05
CA LEU A 44 -6.87 -19.21 -18.71
C LEU A 44 -5.56 -20.00 -18.64
N TYR A 45 -4.63 -19.56 -17.80
CA TYR A 45 -3.30 -20.17 -17.64
C TYR A 45 -3.11 -20.72 -16.23
N ASP A 46 -2.37 -21.83 -16.11
CA ASP A 46 -1.96 -22.36 -14.81
C ASP A 46 -0.75 -21.59 -14.27
N ILE A 47 -0.87 -21.11 -13.04
CA ILE A 47 0.28 -20.62 -12.28
C ILE A 47 1.07 -21.87 -11.84
N PRO A 48 2.39 -21.98 -12.04
CA PRO A 48 3.19 -23.10 -11.52
C PRO A 48 3.07 -23.26 -9.99
N VAL A 49 3.34 -24.46 -9.47
CA VAL A 49 3.25 -24.72 -8.02
C VAL A 49 4.28 -23.93 -7.22
N GLU A 50 5.48 -23.76 -7.78
CA GLU A 50 6.56 -22.95 -7.22
C GLU A 50 6.29 -21.44 -7.35
N GLY A 51 5.26 -21.06 -8.10
CA GLY A 51 4.99 -19.68 -8.49
C GLY A 51 5.82 -19.22 -9.69
N VAL A 52 5.67 -17.95 -10.05
CA VAL A 52 6.46 -17.28 -11.08
C VAL A 52 7.21 -16.15 -10.43
N SER A 53 8.53 -16.11 -10.58
CA SER A 53 9.40 -15.12 -9.93
C SER A 53 10.03 -14.15 -10.91
N ILE A 54 10.25 -12.91 -10.48
CA ILE A 54 11.05 -11.90 -11.19
C ILE A 54 12.05 -11.24 -10.23
N ALA A 55 13.27 -11.02 -10.72
CA ALA A 55 14.31 -10.27 -10.03
C ALA A 55 14.20 -8.77 -10.29
N ALA A 56 14.76 -7.96 -9.38
CA ALA A 56 14.69 -6.50 -9.43
C ALA A 56 15.60 -5.83 -10.48
N THR A 57 15.98 -6.53 -11.55
CA THR A 57 16.97 -6.04 -12.51
C THR A 57 16.54 -4.73 -13.16
N SER A 58 17.43 -3.74 -13.23
CA SER A 58 17.25 -2.41 -13.83
C SER A 58 16.13 -1.57 -13.22
N THR A 59 15.80 -1.82 -11.94
CA THR A 59 14.87 -1.00 -11.18
C THR A 59 15.59 0.19 -10.57
N GLN A 60 14.90 1.33 -10.52
CA GLN A 60 15.44 2.56 -9.94
C GLN A 60 14.83 2.81 -8.56
N ALA A 61 15.66 3.23 -7.63
CA ALA A 61 15.24 3.66 -6.29
C ALA A 61 14.19 4.78 -6.36
N ASN A 62 13.30 4.77 -5.37
CA ASN A 62 12.19 5.70 -5.18
C ASN A 62 11.16 5.71 -6.32
N ASN A 63 10.95 4.58 -6.99
CA ASN A 63 9.96 4.44 -8.04
C ASN A 63 8.90 3.37 -7.71
N LEU A 64 7.67 3.67 -8.14
CA LEU A 64 6.57 2.73 -8.18
C LEU A 64 6.64 1.95 -9.50
N TYR A 65 6.50 0.63 -9.41
CA TYR A 65 6.33 -0.24 -10.57
C TYR A 65 5.07 -1.08 -10.41
N TYR A 66 4.32 -1.19 -11.49
CA TYR A 66 3.25 -2.16 -11.63
C TYR A 66 3.83 -3.48 -12.13
N VAL A 67 3.30 -4.58 -11.62
CA VAL A 67 3.73 -5.94 -11.94
C VAL A 67 2.62 -6.62 -12.71
N TYR A 68 2.99 -7.17 -13.87
CA TYR A 68 2.08 -7.81 -14.80
C TYR A 68 2.48 -9.26 -15.02
N ALA A 69 1.48 -10.11 -15.22
CA ALA A 69 1.66 -11.46 -15.72
C ALA A 69 1.41 -11.47 -17.24
N ALA A 70 2.27 -12.16 -17.97
CA ALA A 70 2.19 -12.36 -19.41
C ALA A 70 2.48 -13.81 -19.76
N VAL A 71 2.11 -14.21 -20.99
CA VAL A 71 2.51 -15.50 -21.55
C VAL A 71 3.41 -15.26 -22.74
N ILE A 72 4.67 -15.68 -22.63
CA ILE A 72 5.68 -15.52 -23.68
C ILE A 72 6.17 -16.90 -24.06
N ASN A 73 6.06 -17.24 -25.35
CA ASN A 73 6.43 -18.57 -25.87
C ASN A 73 5.74 -19.74 -25.14
N GLY A 74 4.53 -19.51 -24.62
CA GLY A 74 3.76 -20.52 -23.88
C GLY A 74 4.08 -20.62 -22.39
N GLU A 75 5.03 -19.82 -21.88
CA GLU A 75 5.40 -19.80 -20.47
C GLU A 75 4.79 -18.58 -19.76
N LEU A 76 4.27 -18.79 -18.55
CA LEU A 76 3.80 -17.72 -17.68
C LEU A 76 5.01 -17.00 -17.08
N VAL A 77 5.13 -15.71 -17.36
CA VAL A 77 6.21 -14.85 -16.88
C VAL A 77 5.65 -13.63 -16.14
N LEU A 78 6.50 -13.01 -15.31
CA LEU A 78 6.23 -11.70 -14.74
C LEU A 78 7.06 -10.64 -15.47
N GLU A 79 6.50 -9.45 -15.58
CA GLU A 79 7.16 -8.24 -16.07
C GLU A 79 6.83 -7.09 -15.11
N TRP A 80 7.74 -6.13 -14.94
CA TRP A 80 7.44 -4.88 -14.23
C TRP A 80 7.46 -3.70 -15.20
N SER A 81 6.66 -2.67 -14.92
CA SER A 81 6.59 -1.47 -15.74
C SER A 81 6.19 -0.25 -14.92
N SER A 82 6.70 0.93 -15.28
CA SER A 82 6.20 2.22 -14.79
C SER A 82 4.92 2.66 -15.49
N VAL A 83 4.50 1.96 -16.55
CA VAL A 83 3.22 2.19 -17.21
C VAL A 83 2.11 1.63 -16.32
N GLY A 84 1.12 2.48 -16.03
CA GLY A 84 -0.06 2.13 -15.24
C GLY A 84 -0.98 1.12 -15.91
N HIS A 85 -2.12 0.88 -15.28
CA HIS A 85 -3.11 -0.11 -15.71
C HIS A 85 -4.44 0.54 -16.09
N THR A 86 -5.29 -0.26 -16.72
CA THR A 86 -6.69 0.06 -17.00
C THR A 86 -7.49 -1.23 -17.00
N GLN A 87 -8.80 -1.12 -16.76
CA GLN A 87 -9.69 -2.24 -16.96
C GLN A 87 -9.84 -2.55 -18.46
N SER A 88 -9.75 -3.82 -18.85
CA SER A 88 -10.07 -4.29 -20.20
C SER A 88 -11.57 -4.17 -20.43
N GLU A 89 -11.98 -3.50 -21.52
CA GLU A 89 -13.40 -3.40 -21.90
C GLU A 89 -13.98 -4.76 -22.34
N VAL A 90 -13.13 -5.71 -22.73
CA VAL A 90 -13.53 -7.04 -23.21
C VAL A 90 -13.71 -8.02 -22.06
N THR A 91 -12.75 -8.03 -21.13
CA THR A 91 -12.67 -9.08 -20.10
C THR A 91 -12.98 -8.58 -18.70
N GLY A 92 -13.00 -7.27 -18.47
CA GLY A 92 -13.23 -6.66 -17.15
C GLY A 92 -12.07 -6.83 -16.17
N ILE A 93 -10.95 -7.44 -16.58
CA ILE A 93 -9.76 -7.59 -15.72
C ILE A 93 -8.85 -6.37 -15.88
N GLU A 94 -8.06 -6.07 -14.85
CA GLU A 94 -7.02 -5.06 -14.95
C GLU A 94 -5.86 -5.55 -15.83
N ILE A 95 -5.50 -4.71 -16.79
CA ILE A 95 -4.45 -4.95 -17.78
C ILE A 95 -3.48 -3.78 -17.79
N LYS A 96 -2.31 -3.97 -18.40
CA LYS A 96 -1.41 -2.86 -18.67
C LYS A 96 -2.09 -1.86 -19.61
N LEU A 97 -1.96 -0.56 -19.33
CA LEU A 97 -2.56 0.49 -20.14
C LEU A 97 -2.09 0.37 -21.60
N GLY A 98 -3.04 0.11 -22.50
CA GLY A 98 -2.79 -0.05 -23.93
C GLY A 98 -2.27 -1.43 -24.36
N ASP A 99 -2.22 -2.43 -23.48
CA ASP A 99 -1.74 -3.77 -23.80
C ASP A 99 -2.50 -4.88 -23.03
N GLU A 100 -3.51 -5.47 -23.66
CA GLU A 100 -4.33 -6.55 -23.08
C GLU A 100 -3.58 -7.88 -22.91
N THR A 101 -2.36 -8.01 -23.47
CA THR A 101 -1.57 -9.23 -23.33
C THR A 101 -0.86 -9.35 -21.97
N ARG A 102 -0.99 -8.32 -21.12
CA ARG A 102 -0.45 -8.23 -19.77
C ARG A 102 -1.57 -7.99 -18.77
N THR A 103 -1.73 -8.87 -17.80
CA THR A 103 -2.71 -8.73 -16.71
C THR A 103 -2.04 -8.22 -15.45
N LEU A 104 -2.61 -7.21 -14.80
CA LEU A 104 -2.09 -6.66 -13.55
C LEU A 104 -2.17 -7.71 -12.44
N VAL A 105 -1.08 -7.90 -11.70
CA VAL A 105 -1.04 -8.79 -10.54
C VAL A 105 -0.63 -8.08 -9.25
N GLY A 106 -0.07 -6.87 -9.35
CA GLY A 106 0.23 -6.04 -8.19
C GLY A 106 1.07 -4.82 -8.52
N MET A 107 1.59 -4.19 -7.47
CA MET A 107 2.56 -3.11 -7.55
C MET A 107 3.61 -3.23 -6.45
N VAL A 108 4.75 -2.57 -6.66
CA VAL A 108 5.90 -2.55 -5.75
C VAL A 108 6.54 -1.17 -5.73
N TYR A 109 6.95 -0.70 -4.55
CA TYR A 109 7.74 0.51 -4.40
C TYR A 109 9.20 0.18 -4.09
N VAL A 110 10.10 0.58 -4.99
CA VAL A 110 11.52 0.23 -4.90
C VAL A 110 12.25 1.29 -4.07
N LEU A 111 12.87 0.89 -2.96
CA LEU A 111 13.65 1.81 -2.10
C LEU A 111 15.11 1.93 -2.53
N GLN A 112 15.64 0.90 -3.19
CA GLN A 112 17.05 0.80 -3.56
C GLN A 112 17.16 0.24 -4.99
N ASN A 113 18.10 0.76 -5.77
CA ASN A 113 18.36 0.25 -7.12
C ASN A 113 18.59 -1.25 -7.10
N ASP A 114 17.99 -1.95 -8.06
CA ASP A 114 18.16 -3.38 -8.28
C ASP A 114 17.79 -4.27 -7.07
N ALA A 115 16.88 -3.80 -6.21
CA ALA A 115 16.44 -4.56 -5.04
C ALA A 115 14.93 -4.42 -4.76
N TRP A 116 14.24 -5.55 -4.63
CA TRP A 116 12.86 -5.56 -4.15
C TRP A 116 12.80 -5.26 -2.64
N PRO A 117 11.79 -4.51 -2.17
CA PRO A 117 11.64 -4.22 -0.75
C PRO A 117 11.22 -5.49 0.02
N ALA A 118 11.96 -5.84 1.07
CA ALA A 118 11.55 -6.89 2.00
C ALA A 118 10.36 -6.48 2.90
N ALA A 119 10.01 -5.19 2.89
CA ALA A 119 8.90 -4.64 3.65
C ALA A 119 7.57 -4.98 2.93
N PRO A 120 6.68 -5.81 3.51
CA PRO A 120 5.45 -6.24 2.85
C PRO A 120 4.49 -5.09 2.53
N GLU A 121 4.55 -4.00 3.28
CA GLU A 121 3.79 -2.77 3.03
C GLU A 121 4.18 -2.06 1.73
N LEU A 122 5.29 -2.45 1.11
CA LEU A 122 5.78 -1.92 -0.17
C LEU A 122 5.57 -2.89 -1.35
N VAL A 123 4.80 -3.96 -1.14
CA VAL A 123 4.34 -4.88 -2.19
C VAL A 123 2.84 -5.10 -2.03
N ALA A 124 2.06 -4.56 -2.96
CA ALA A 124 0.61 -4.72 -2.95
C ALA A 124 0.18 -5.68 -4.05
N SER A 125 -0.45 -6.79 -3.67
CA SER A 125 -1.12 -7.67 -4.64
C SER A 125 -2.39 -7.00 -5.15
N TRP A 126 -2.73 -7.19 -6.42
CA TRP A 126 -4.02 -6.76 -6.97
C TRP A 126 -5.13 -7.72 -6.52
N TYR A 127 -4.90 -9.02 -6.69
CA TYR A 127 -5.81 -10.07 -6.28
C TYR A 127 -5.57 -10.50 -4.83
N ASN A 128 -6.65 -10.87 -4.14
CA ASN A 128 -6.60 -11.39 -2.76
C ASN A 128 -5.76 -10.51 -1.83
N ARG A 129 -6.07 -9.20 -1.83
CA ARG A 129 -5.35 -8.16 -1.08
C ARG A 129 -5.23 -8.55 0.40
N GLN A 130 -4.06 -8.33 0.99
CA GLN A 130 -3.84 -8.57 2.40
C GLN A 130 -3.93 -7.26 3.17
N PRO A 131 -4.65 -7.24 4.31
CA PRO A 131 -4.54 -6.13 5.22
C PRO A 131 -3.10 -5.98 5.69
N ILE A 132 -2.58 -4.75 5.64
CA ILE A 132 -1.25 -4.40 6.12
C ILE A 132 -1.44 -3.56 7.36
N ALA A 133 -0.67 -3.85 8.42
CA ALA A 133 -0.63 -3.04 9.64
C ALA A 133 0.82 -2.79 10.04
N LYS A 134 1.15 -1.54 10.34
CA LYS A 134 2.48 -1.11 10.81
C LYS A 134 2.35 -0.03 11.87
N ASN A 135 3.33 0.01 12.76
CA ASN A 135 3.42 1.00 13.81
C ASN A 135 4.79 1.68 13.80
N SER A 136 4.83 2.91 14.28
CA SER A 136 6.04 3.70 14.48
C SER A 136 5.83 4.71 15.61
N SER A 137 6.85 5.47 15.95
CA SER A 137 6.74 6.54 16.94
C SER A 137 7.63 7.72 16.58
N THR A 138 7.18 8.93 16.91
CA THR A 138 8.09 10.07 17.01
C THR A 138 9.12 9.74 18.09
N GLY A 139 10.39 10.11 17.90
CA GLY A 139 11.26 10.26 19.07
C GLY A 139 10.74 11.39 19.98
N ALA A 140 11.54 11.80 20.96
CA ALA A 140 11.27 13.06 21.64
C ALA A 140 11.36 14.20 20.60
N VAL A 141 10.24 14.88 20.36
CA VAL A 141 10.12 15.99 19.40
C VAL A 141 9.62 17.22 20.11
N SER A 142 10.04 18.41 19.66
CA SER A 142 9.64 19.69 20.23
C SER A 142 9.16 20.65 19.15
N VAL A 143 8.02 21.31 19.37
CA VAL A 143 7.48 22.34 18.49
C VAL A 143 7.11 23.60 19.28
N SER A 144 7.36 24.76 18.69
CA SER A 144 6.94 26.07 19.22
C SER A 144 5.97 26.80 18.29
N SER A 145 5.74 26.27 17.09
CA SER A 145 4.84 26.84 16.10
C SER A 145 3.38 26.72 16.55
N THR A 146 2.58 27.75 16.27
CA THR A 146 1.12 27.73 16.43
C THR A 146 0.42 27.04 15.25
N SER A 147 1.14 26.78 14.16
CA SER A 147 0.69 25.99 13.01
C SER A 147 1.22 24.57 13.08
N PHE A 148 0.48 23.59 12.53
CA PHE A 148 0.95 22.21 12.45
C PHE A 148 2.24 22.11 11.65
N GLN A 149 3.21 21.38 12.20
CA GLN A 149 4.49 21.05 11.58
C GLN A 149 4.65 19.53 11.63
N ILE A 150 5.10 18.93 10.53
CA ILE A 150 5.43 17.51 10.50
C ILE A 150 6.61 17.27 11.44
N VAL A 151 6.46 16.35 12.37
CA VAL A 151 7.48 15.99 13.38
C VAL A 151 8.08 14.61 13.14
N THR A 152 7.49 13.83 12.22
CA THR A 152 8.11 12.61 11.71
C THR A 152 9.13 12.93 10.60
N THR A 153 10.19 12.16 10.57
CA THR A 153 11.24 12.15 9.55
C THR A 153 11.13 10.86 8.73
N THR A 154 11.92 10.73 7.67
CA THR A 154 11.99 9.48 6.91
C THR A 154 12.36 8.26 7.74
N ALA A 155 13.04 8.43 8.89
CA ALA A 155 13.44 7.33 9.77
C ALA A 155 12.28 6.75 10.61
N ASN A 156 11.19 7.50 10.79
CA ASN A 156 10.06 7.09 11.64
C ASN A 156 8.69 7.36 11.02
N SER A 157 8.63 7.80 9.77
CA SER A 157 7.43 7.69 8.94
C SER A 157 7.21 6.25 8.51
N ILE A 158 5.96 5.88 8.24
CA ILE A 158 5.61 4.57 7.69
C ILE A 158 5.35 4.76 6.19
N GLY A 159 6.21 4.21 5.33
CA GLY A 159 5.96 4.15 3.88
C GLY A 159 5.07 2.96 3.55
N PHE A 160 4.06 3.14 2.71
CA PHE A 160 3.13 2.07 2.33
C PHE A 160 2.54 2.27 0.95
N LEU A 161 2.06 1.17 0.36
CA LEU A 161 1.27 1.17 -0.86
C LEU A 161 -0.22 1.04 -0.55
N CYS A 162 -1.07 1.73 -1.32
CA CYS A 162 -2.51 1.47 -1.36
C CYS A 162 -3.07 1.62 -2.77
N TRP A 163 -4.06 0.80 -3.09
CA TRP A 163 -4.91 1.00 -4.26
C TRP A 163 -5.94 2.11 -3.99
N ALA A 164 -6.49 2.73 -5.03
CA ALA A 164 -7.43 3.86 -4.87
C ALA A 164 -8.72 3.50 -4.11
N ASP A 165 -9.07 2.21 -4.07
CA ASP A 165 -10.23 1.64 -3.39
C ASP A 165 -9.88 0.95 -2.07
N ASP A 166 -8.61 0.99 -1.65
CA ASP A 166 -8.22 0.51 -0.32
C ASP A 166 -8.63 1.50 0.76
N ALA A 167 -9.21 1.00 1.85
CA ALA A 167 -9.47 1.81 3.02
C ALA A 167 -8.20 1.94 3.87
N VAL A 168 -7.79 3.18 4.13
CA VAL A 168 -6.61 3.52 4.93
C VAL A 168 -7.06 4.10 6.26
N SER A 169 -6.51 3.60 7.36
CA SER A 169 -6.72 4.13 8.69
C SER A 169 -5.39 4.45 9.37
N LEU A 170 -5.37 5.57 10.09
CA LEU A 170 -4.26 5.97 10.93
C LEU A 170 -4.80 6.33 12.30
N SER A 171 -4.11 5.87 13.34
CA SER A 171 -4.39 6.24 14.71
C SER A 171 -3.09 6.53 15.42
N ALA A 172 -3.09 7.52 16.30
CA ALA A 172 -1.94 7.81 17.12
C ALA A 172 -2.32 7.88 18.59
N ALA A 173 -1.35 7.68 19.47
CA ALA A 173 -1.48 7.82 20.91
C ALA A 173 -0.14 8.26 21.50
N GLY A 174 -0.18 9.23 22.39
CA GLY A 174 1.02 9.70 23.07
C GLY A 174 0.75 10.85 24.02
N TYR A 175 1.81 11.53 24.41
CA TYR A 175 1.74 12.68 25.28
C TYR A 175 2.69 13.78 24.82
N ALA A 176 2.38 15.02 25.21
CA ALA A 176 3.29 16.14 25.10
C ALA A 176 3.26 16.99 26.36
N ASP A 177 4.42 17.18 26.96
CA ASP A 177 4.66 18.22 27.92
C ASP A 177 4.55 19.56 27.20
N CYS A 178 3.78 20.48 27.74
CA CYS A 178 3.66 21.81 27.16
C CYS A 178 3.88 22.86 28.23
N SER A 179 3.87 24.15 27.87
CA SER A 179 3.63 25.25 28.82
C SER A 179 2.25 25.90 28.65
N ASN A 180 1.71 25.89 27.42
CA ASN A 180 0.45 26.58 27.07
C ASN A 180 -0.46 25.72 26.17
N GLY A 181 -0.29 24.39 26.19
CA GLY A 181 -1.09 23.44 25.42
C GLY A 181 -0.39 22.85 24.21
N SER A 182 -0.88 21.70 23.77
CA SER A 182 -0.35 20.93 22.64
C SER A 182 -1.50 20.45 21.75
N ALA A 183 -1.24 20.31 20.46
CA ALA A 183 -2.13 19.58 19.57
C ALA A 183 -1.33 18.74 18.58
N ALA A 184 -1.90 17.60 18.18
CA ALA A 184 -1.33 16.71 17.18
C ALA A 184 -2.37 16.28 16.14
N MET A 185 -1.89 15.97 14.94
CA MET A 185 -2.63 15.38 13.83
C MET A 185 -1.80 14.24 13.23
N VAL A 186 -2.49 13.27 12.63
CA VAL A 186 -1.82 12.38 11.68
C VAL A 186 -1.53 13.14 10.39
N ALA A 187 -0.58 12.66 9.60
CA ALA A 187 -0.19 13.25 8.34
C ALA A 187 0.00 12.18 7.26
N ILE A 188 -0.33 12.54 6.03
CA ILE A 188 -0.05 11.76 4.83
C ILE A 188 0.74 12.68 3.88
N ASP A 189 1.86 12.19 3.35
CA ASP A 189 2.69 12.87 2.35
C ASP A 189 3.09 14.29 2.76
N GLY A 190 3.44 14.47 4.04
CA GLY A 190 3.82 15.76 4.59
C GLY A 190 2.66 16.73 4.85
N THR A 191 1.41 16.27 4.69
CA THR A 191 0.20 17.08 4.91
C THR A 191 -0.57 16.58 6.12
N PRO A 192 -0.79 17.40 7.18
CA PRO A 192 -1.67 17.06 8.29
C PRO A 192 -3.09 16.79 7.78
N ILE A 193 -3.70 15.70 8.24
CA ILE A 193 -5.02 15.26 7.77
C ILE A 193 -5.87 14.70 8.92
N GLY A 194 -7.20 14.74 8.77
CA GLY A 194 -8.14 14.16 9.73
C GLY A 194 -8.44 15.05 10.93
N ALA A 195 -8.85 14.41 12.04
CA ALA A 195 -9.15 15.09 13.29
C ALA A 195 -7.87 15.30 14.10
N TYR A 196 -7.74 16.48 14.72
CA TYR A 196 -6.65 16.74 15.67
C TYR A 196 -7.08 16.40 17.10
N ALA A 197 -6.12 15.96 17.90
CA ALA A 197 -6.25 15.89 19.36
C ALA A 197 -5.50 17.07 19.99
N SER A 198 -6.01 17.59 21.10
CA SER A 198 -5.35 18.65 21.86
C SER A 198 -5.52 18.49 23.36
N GLY A 199 -4.62 19.10 24.12
CA GLY A 199 -4.69 19.15 25.57
C GLY A 199 -3.89 20.32 26.14
N VAL A 200 -4.06 20.55 27.44
CA VAL A 200 -3.43 21.65 28.19
C VAL A 200 -2.59 21.10 29.36
N GLN A 201 -1.98 22.00 30.11
CA GLN A 201 -0.93 21.78 31.11
C GLN A 201 -1.17 20.74 32.21
N PRO A 202 -0.08 20.19 32.79
CA PRO A 202 1.34 20.32 32.36
C PRO A 202 1.70 19.34 31.22
N GLN A 203 0.87 18.32 31.01
CA GLN A 203 1.04 17.28 30.00
C GLN A 203 -0.30 17.00 29.32
N ALA A 204 -0.29 16.98 28.00
CA ALA A 204 -1.46 16.72 27.16
C ALA A 204 -1.41 15.29 26.61
N SER A 205 -2.47 14.50 26.79
CA SER A 205 -2.65 13.24 26.06
C SER A 205 -3.16 13.53 24.65
N LEU A 206 -2.55 12.92 23.64
CA LEU A 206 -2.82 13.19 22.23
C LEU A 206 -3.16 11.90 21.52
N ALA A 207 -4.35 11.82 20.93
CA ALA A 207 -4.82 10.65 20.19
C ALA A 207 -5.56 11.01 18.88
N PRO A 208 -4.87 11.62 17.89
CA PRO A 208 -5.50 11.94 16.60
C PRO A 208 -5.75 10.68 15.75
N THR A 209 -6.72 10.75 14.86
CA THR A 209 -7.11 9.64 13.97
C THR A 209 -7.50 10.13 12.57
N TYR A 210 -7.35 9.25 11.59
CA TYR A 210 -7.87 9.39 10.23
C TYR A 210 -8.39 8.06 9.71
N ALA A 211 -9.46 8.08 8.93
CA ALA A 211 -9.91 6.96 8.14
C ALA A 211 -10.47 7.49 6.82
N GLY A 212 -10.07 6.92 5.69
CA GLY A 212 -10.51 7.36 4.38
C GLY A 212 -9.84 6.60 3.23
N LEU A 213 -10.14 7.03 2.01
CA LEU A 213 -9.47 6.57 0.80
C LEU A 213 -8.32 7.53 0.47
N LEU A 214 -7.25 6.99 -0.10
CA LEU A 214 -6.15 7.75 -0.67
C LEU A 214 -6.10 7.53 -2.18
N THR A 215 -5.29 8.33 -2.86
CA THR A 215 -4.94 8.03 -4.25
C THR A 215 -4.18 6.70 -4.32
N GLU A 216 -4.19 6.07 -5.48
CA GLU A 216 -3.35 4.89 -5.68
C GLU A 216 -1.86 5.26 -5.67
N GLY A 217 -1.05 4.43 -5.03
CA GLY A 217 0.40 4.49 -5.10
C GLY A 217 1.07 4.45 -3.73
N TYR A 218 2.26 5.07 -3.68
CA TYR A 218 3.09 5.13 -2.49
C TYR A 218 2.77 6.37 -1.65
N HIS A 219 2.58 6.14 -0.36
CA HIS A 219 2.26 7.16 0.63
C HIS A 219 3.18 7.07 1.84
N LEU A 220 3.39 8.21 2.50
CA LEU A 220 4.13 8.33 3.75
C LEU A 220 3.21 8.78 4.88
N ALA A 221 2.96 7.88 5.83
CA ALA A 221 2.25 8.18 7.07
C ALA A 221 3.19 8.79 8.12
N GLY A 222 2.70 9.81 8.82
CA GLY A 222 3.46 10.53 9.83
C GLY A 222 2.59 11.27 10.84
N ILE A 223 3.23 12.13 11.64
CA ILE A 223 2.59 12.93 12.68
C ILE A 223 2.97 14.40 12.51
N ALA A 224 2.01 15.28 12.75
CA ALA A 224 2.22 16.71 12.87
C ALA A 224 1.85 17.21 14.27
N MET A 225 2.59 18.18 14.79
CA MET A 225 2.33 18.81 16.08
C MET A 225 2.33 20.33 16.00
N ARG A 226 1.68 20.98 16.97
CA ARG A 226 1.73 22.42 17.21
C ARG A 226 1.58 22.77 18.69
N SER A 227 2.00 23.97 19.04
CA SER A 227 1.75 24.64 20.34
C SER A 227 0.71 25.76 20.12
N PRO A 228 -0.61 25.46 20.19
CA PRO A 228 -1.66 26.34 19.69
C PRO A 228 -1.72 27.72 20.37
N ASN A 229 -1.32 27.82 21.64
CA ASN A 229 -1.31 29.07 22.40
C ASN A 229 0.11 29.64 22.60
N GLY A 230 1.05 29.32 21.69
CA GLY A 230 2.46 29.65 21.82
C GLY A 230 3.18 28.79 22.87
N GLY A 231 4.45 29.10 23.15
CA GLY A 231 5.28 28.30 24.06
C GLY A 231 6.00 27.13 23.36
N THR A 232 6.25 26.05 24.08
CA THR A 232 6.87 24.83 23.53
C THR A 232 6.06 23.61 23.96
N SER A 233 5.80 22.72 23.00
CA SER A 233 5.22 21.41 23.19
C SER A 233 6.30 20.38 22.87
N SER A 234 6.64 19.50 23.81
CA SER A 234 7.63 18.44 23.65
C SER A 234 7.07 17.10 24.06
N GLY A 235 7.24 16.07 23.23
CA GLY A 235 6.57 14.81 23.50
C GLY A 235 6.99 13.66 22.61
N VAL A 236 6.31 12.54 22.84
CA VAL A 236 6.46 11.29 22.10
C VAL A 236 5.06 10.82 21.71
N ILE A 237 4.87 10.53 20.43
CA ILE A 237 3.61 10.05 19.87
C ILE A 237 3.87 8.78 19.08
N GLY A 238 3.30 7.66 19.54
CA GLY A 238 3.21 6.43 18.77
C GLY A 238 2.06 6.51 17.79
N PHE A 239 2.19 5.85 16.64
CA PHE A 239 1.11 5.78 15.66
C PHE A 239 1.13 4.49 14.86
N ASP A 240 -0.07 4.07 14.50
CA ASP A 240 -0.38 2.87 13.77
C ASP A 240 -1.03 3.26 12.43
N MET A 241 -0.71 2.50 11.39
CA MET A 241 -1.30 2.58 10.07
C MET A 241 -1.85 1.21 9.69
N THR A 242 -3.06 1.19 9.16
CA THR A 242 -3.64 0.00 8.53
C THR A 242 -4.14 0.31 7.13
N VAL A 243 -3.82 -0.55 6.17
CA VAL A 243 -4.48 -0.61 4.87
C VAL A 243 -5.34 -1.86 4.85
N SER A 244 -6.66 -1.70 4.74
CA SER A 244 -7.57 -2.83 4.53
C SER A 244 -7.97 -2.87 3.06
N GLY A 245 -7.49 -3.88 2.35
CA GLY A 245 -7.87 -4.09 0.97
C GLY A 245 -9.36 -4.36 0.83
N HIS A 246 -9.98 -3.84 -0.22
CA HIS A 246 -11.33 -4.25 -0.59
C HIS A 246 -11.31 -5.74 -0.98
N PRO A 247 -12.25 -6.58 -0.49
CA PRO A 247 -12.27 -8.02 -0.76
C PRO A 247 -12.45 -8.36 -2.24
#